data_AF-A0A7K2MAD0-F1
#
_entry.id   AF-A0A7K2MAD0-F1
#
_cell.length_a   1.000
_cell.length_b   1.000
_cell.length_c   1.000
_cell.angle_alpha   90.00
_cell.angle_beta   90.00
_cell.angle_gamma   90.00
#
_symmetry.space_group_name_H-M   'P 1'
#
loop_
_entity.id
_entity.type
_entity.pdbx_description
1 polymer ?
#
loop_
_entity_poly.entity_id
_entity_poly.type
_entity_poly.pdbx_seq_one_letter_code
_entity_poly.pdbx_strand_id
1 'polypeptide(L)'
;HRAGRKVICYVSTGAWEDFRPDAGKFPKAVLGEGNGWKGERWFDIRRTDVLEPLMAARLDMCRAKGFDAVEPDNMDGYRNRTGFPLTAADQLRYNRLVARLAHERGMSVGLKNDLDQIPQLVGDFDFAVNEQCAQYGECARLKPFVAAGKAVFHVEYELPTGEFCADSRRLRLSSLLKKYELGAWRQAC
;
A
#
# COMPACT_ATOMS: atom_id res chain seq x y z
N HIS A 1 3.03 9.56 19.27
CA HIS A 1 3.65 10.89 19.13
C HIS A 1 4.49 11.39 20.30
N ARG A 2 4.12 11.22 21.59
CA ARG A 2 4.90 11.78 22.73
C ARG A 2 6.40 11.42 22.72
N ALA A 3 6.77 10.27 22.16
CA ALA A 3 8.16 9.84 22.00
C ALA A 3 8.81 10.29 20.66
N GLY A 4 8.28 11.34 20.01
CA GLY A 4 8.77 11.83 18.71
C GLY A 4 8.46 10.91 17.52
N ARG A 5 7.75 9.80 17.72
CA ARG A 5 7.42 8.82 16.66
C ARG A 5 6.21 9.26 15.82
N LYS A 6 6.32 8.99 14.53
CA LYS A 6 5.24 9.04 13.54
C LYS A 6 4.56 7.68 13.43
N VAL A 7 3.27 7.66 13.11
CA VAL A 7 2.47 6.44 12.96
C VAL A 7 1.71 6.43 11.64
N ILE A 8 1.70 5.27 10.99
CA ILE A 8 1.08 5.03 9.68
C ILE A 8 -0.12 4.09 9.87
N CYS A 9 -1.27 4.42 9.30
CA CYS A 9 -2.49 3.64 9.35
C CYS A 9 -2.54 2.68 8.15
N TYR A 10 -2.40 1.38 8.37
CA TYR A 10 -2.65 0.38 7.33
C TYR A 10 -4.15 0.32 7.00
N VAL A 11 -4.50 0.36 5.71
CA VAL A 11 -5.87 0.19 5.21
C VAL A 11 -5.83 -0.56 3.88
N SER A 12 -6.55 -1.68 3.75
CA SER A 12 -6.75 -2.27 2.43
C SER A 12 -7.71 -1.41 1.60
N THR A 13 -7.25 -0.93 0.44
CA THR A 13 -8.06 -0.07 -0.45
C THR A 13 -8.42 -0.76 -1.76
N GLY A 14 -7.65 -1.76 -2.19
CA GLY A 14 -7.96 -2.58 -3.35
C GLY A 14 -8.64 -3.92 -3.04
N ALA A 15 -8.81 -4.27 -1.76
CA ALA A 15 -9.51 -5.49 -1.37
C ALA A 15 -10.49 -5.28 -0.21
N TRP A 16 -11.59 -6.00 -0.27
CA TRP A 16 -12.55 -6.20 0.80
C TRP A 16 -12.04 -7.26 1.77
N GLU A 17 -12.35 -7.09 3.05
CA GLU A 17 -11.95 -7.97 4.14
C GLU A 17 -13.19 -8.26 5.01
N ASP A 18 -13.59 -9.53 5.11
CA ASP A 18 -14.84 -9.94 5.78
C ASP A 18 -14.88 -9.64 7.28
N PHE A 19 -13.70 -9.53 7.90
CA PHE A 19 -13.51 -9.27 9.32
C PHE A 19 -13.50 -7.78 9.69
N ARG A 20 -13.60 -6.86 8.72
CA ARG A 20 -13.68 -5.43 9.01
C ARG A 20 -15.08 -5.05 9.50
N PRO A 21 -15.20 -4.11 10.46
CA PRO A 21 -16.50 -3.73 11.02
C PRO A 21 -17.43 -3.05 10.01
N ASP A 22 -16.89 -2.55 8.89
CA ASP A 22 -17.64 -1.95 7.80
C ASP A 22 -17.87 -2.90 6.61
N ALA A 23 -17.49 -4.19 6.73
CA ALA A 23 -17.58 -5.16 5.64
C ALA A 23 -19.00 -5.26 5.05
N GLY A 24 -20.03 -5.16 5.88
CA GLY A 24 -21.44 -5.20 5.47
C GLY A 24 -21.94 -3.98 4.69
N LYS A 25 -21.15 -2.90 4.60
CA LYS A 25 -21.50 -1.70 3.82
C LYS A 25 -21.17 -1.83 2.35
N PHE A 26 -20.32 -2.78 1.97
CA PHE A 26 -19.87 -2.96 0.58
C PHE A 26 -20.90 -3.79 -0.22
N PRO A 27 -21.43 -3.27 -1.33
CA PRO A 27 -22.30 -4.05 -2.21
C PRO A 27 -21.56 -5.26 -2.77
N LYS A 28 -22.23 -6.42 -2.87
CA LYS A 28 -21.63 -7.63 -3.47
C LYS A 28 -21.11 -7.41 -4.91
N ALA A 29 -21.71 -6.46 -5.64
CA ALA A 29 -21.34 -6.12 -7.01
C ALA A 29 -19.93 -5.52 -7.16
N VAL A 30 -19.31 -5.02 -6.07
CA VAL A 30 -17.93 -4.54 -6.11
C VAL A 30 -16.92 -5.60 -5.64
N LEU A 31 -17.37 -6.81 -5.28
CA LEU A 31 -16.52 -7.86 -4.72
C LEU A 31 -16.16 -8.91 -5.77
N GLY A 32 -14.87 -9.04 -6.04
CA GLY A 32 -14.28 -9.89 -7.06
C GLY A 32 -13.79 -11.24 -6.54
N GLU A 33 -12.76 -11.78 -7.16
CA GLU A 33 -12.11 -13.03 -6.74
C GLU A 33 -11.30 -12.83 -5.45
N GLY A 34 -10.99 -13.94 -4.77
CA GLY A 34 -10.07 -13.92 -3.63
C GLY A 34 -8.66 -13.56 -4.06
N ASN A 35 -7.91 -12.87 -3.20
CA ASN A 35 -6.54 -12.42 -3.48
C ASN A 35 -5.44 -13.36 -2.92
N GLY A 36 -5.83 -14.55 -2.47
CA GLY A 36 -4.93 -15.51 -1.81
C GLY A 36 -4.97 -15.46 -0.29
N TRP A 37 -5.58 -14.43 0.30
CA TRP A 37 -5.78 -14.31 1.75
C TRP A 37 -7.21 -14.70 2.14
N LYS A 38 -7.34 -15.48 3.20
CA LYS A 38 -8.65 -15.96 3.66
C LYS A 38 -9.48 -14.78 4.19
N GLY A 39 -10.70 -14.66 3.67
CA GLY A 39 -11.60 -13.56 4.03
C GLY A 39 -11.42 -12.30 3.19
N GLU A 40 -10.51 -12.34 2.20
CA GLU A 40 -10.23 -11.20 1.32
C GLU A 40 -10.71 -11.42 -0.11
N ARG A 41 -11.18 -10.34 -0.74
CA ARG A 41 -11.62 -10.32 -2.13
C ARG A 41 -11.25 -9.00 -2.79
N TRP A 42 -10.78 -9.04 -4.03
CA TRP A 42 -10.47 -7.83 -4.80
C TRP A 42 -11.70 -6.93 -4.98
N PHE A 43 -11.49 -5.61 -5.02
CA PHE A 43 -12.52 -4.64 -5.38
C PHE A 43 -12.57 -4.39 -6.89
N ASP A 44 -13.76 -4.09 -7.42
CA ASP A 44 -13.90 -3.40 -8.71
C ASP A 44 -13.56 -1.90 -8.53
N ILE A 45 -12.28 -1.56 -8.63
CA ILE A 45 -11.79 -0.19 -8.42
C ILE A 45 -12.33 0.84 -9.42
N ARG A 46 -13.03 0.40 -10.49
CA ARG A 46 -13.72 1.30 -11.42
C ARG A 46 -14.97 1.92 -10.79
N ARG A 47 -15.56 1.26 -9.77
CA ARG A 47 -16.77 1.70 -9.04
C ARG A 47 -16.43 2.74 -7.97
N THR A 48 -15.79 3.82 -8.39
CA THR A 48 -15.41 4.95 -7.51
C THR A 48 -16.62 5.62 -6.87
N ASP A 49 -17.78 5.61 -7.54
CA ASP A 49 -19.08 6.04 -6.99
C ASP A 49 -19.45 5.33 -5.68
N VAL A 50 -19.03 4.07 -5.53
CA VAL A 50 -19.26 3.25 -4.34
C VAL A 50 -18.06 3.30 -3.39
N LEU A 51 -16.85 3.17 -3.92
CA LEU A 51 -15.64 2.99 -3.12
C LEU A 51 -15.14 4.29 -2.49
N GLU A 52 -15.26 5.43 -3.18
CA GLU A 52 -14.79 6.73 -2.68
C GLU A 52 -15.35 7.08 -1.30
N PRO A 53 -16.68 7.10 -1.06
CA PRO A 53 -17.22 7.43 0.26
C PRO A 53 -16.86 6.40 1.34
N LEU A 54 -16.65 5.14 0.98
CA LEU A 54 -16.26 4.08 1.92
C LEU A 54 -14.78 4.19 2.33
N MET A 55 -13.89 4.45 1.36
CA MET A 55 -12.48 4.71 1.63
C MET A 55 -12.30 6.03 2.38
N ALA A 56 -13.03 7.08 2.01
CA ALA A 56 -13.10 8.34 2.74
C ALA A 56 -13.41 8.11 4.23
N ALA A 57 -14.44 7.31 4.55
CA ALA A 57 -14.79 7.00 5.93
C ALA A 57 -13.70 6.22 6.68
N ARG A 58 -12.99 5.30 6.01
CA ARG A 58 -11.83 4.60 6.59
C ARG A 58 -10.68 5.57 6.89
N LEU A 59 -10.40 6.50 5.98
CA LEU A 59 -9.37 7.52 6.17
C LEU A 59 -9.76 8.57 7.22
N ASP A 60 -11.05 8.91 7.35
CA ASP A 60 -11.57 9.75 8.44
C ASP A 60 -11.31 9.09 9.80
N MET A 61 -11.47 7.78 9.90
CA MET A 61 -11.13 7.03 11.10
C MET A 61 -9.62 7.11 11.42
N CYS A 62 -8.74 6.94 10.42
CA CYS A 62 -7.30 7.09 10.61
C CYS A 62 -6.95 8.50 11.09
N ARG A 63 -7.54 9.53 10.48
CA ARG A 63 -7.36 10.92 10.89
C ARG A 63 -7.83 11.17 12.33
N ALA A 64 -9.03 10.71 12.68
CA ALA A 64 -9.60 10.86 14.02
C ALA A 64 -8.77 10.16 15.12
N LYS A 65 -8.11 9.05 14.77
CA LYS A 65 -7.16 8.35 15.65
C LYS A 65 -5.78 9.02 15.73
N GLY A 66 -5.55 10.09 14.97
CA GLY A 66 -4.33 10.88 15.01
C GLY A 66 -3.16 10.30 14.20
N PHE A 67 -3.41 9.43 13.23
CA PHE A 67 -2.34 8.93 12.36
C PHE A 67 -1.74 10.05 11.51
N ASP A 68 -0.43 9.97 11.25
CA ASP A 68 0.30 10.95 10.43
C ASP A 68 0.19 10.64 8.94
N ALA A 69 0.02 9.36 8.61
CA ALA A 69 0.00 8.86 7.25
C ALA A 69 -0.87 7.61 7.12
N VAL A 70 -1.15 7.21 5.88
CA VAL A 70 -1.81 5.95 5.55
C VAL A 70 -0.98 5.10 4.59
N GLU A 71 -1.02 3.78 4.80
CA GLU A 71 -0.51 2.76 3.89
C GLU A 71 -1.73 2.06 3.26
N PRO A 72 -2.18 2.51 2.09
CA PRO A 72 -3.22 1.83 1.32
C PRO A 72 -2.65 0.55 0.68
N ASP A 73 -3.24 -0.60 0.99
CA ASP A 73 -2.81 -1.90 0.43
C ASP A 73 -3.63 -2.30 -0.80
N ASN A 74 -3.12 -3.31 -1.52
CA ASN A 74 -3.73 -3.90 -2.72
C ASN A 74 -3.82 -2.90 -3.89
N MET A 75 -2.77 -2.13 -4.14
CA MET A 75 -2.74 -1.03 -5.13
C MET A 75 -2.35 -1.45 -6.55
N ASP A 76 -2.27 -2.75 -6.83
CA ASP A 76 -1.80 -3.31 -8.11
C ASP A 76 -2.76 -4.41 -8.63
N GLY A 77 -4.05 -4.28 -8.34
CA GLY A 77 -5.09 -5.23 -8.75
C GLY A 77 -5.12 -5.49 -10.26
N TYR A 78 -4.75 -4.53 -11.10
CA TYR A 78 -4.69 -4.75 -12.57
C TYR A 78 -3.65 -5.81 -13.01
N ARG A 79 -2.68 -6.15 -12.15
CA ARG A 79 -1.71 -7.23 -12.39
C ARG A 79 -2.20 -8.60 -11.89
N ASN A 80 -3.36 -8.64 -11.26
CA ASN A 80 -3.88 -9.80 -10.56
C ASN A 80 -5.17 -10.32 -11.20
N ARG A 81 -5.52 -11.58 -10.88
CA ARG A 81 -6.83 -12.15 -11.22
C ARG A 81 -7.85 -11.67 -10.19
N THR A 82 -8.52 -10.57 -10.51
CA THR A 82 -9.46 -9.92 -9.60
C THR A 82 -10.91 -10.33 -9.83
N GLY A 83 -11.21 -11.08 -10.89
CA GLY A 83 -12.58 -11.28 -11.36
C GLY A 83 -13.17 -10.06 -12.09
N PHE A 84 -12.41 -8.97 -12.24
CA PHE A 84 -12.79 -7.79 -13.00
C PHE A 84 -11.74 -7.49 -14.08
N PRO A 85 -12.14 -6.92 -15.24
CA PRO A 85 -11.21 -6.56 -16.31
C PRO A 85 -10.53 -5.22 -15.98
N LEU A 86 -9.76 -5.18 -14.89
CA LEU A 86 -9.05 -3.98 -14.45
C LEU A 86 -7.87 -3.70 -15.37
N THR A 87 -7.77 -2.45 -15.84
CA THR A 87 -6.64 -1.98 -16.65
C THR A 87 -5.65 -1.19 -15.80
N ALA A 88 -4.42 -1.02 -16.30
CA ALA A 88 -3.44 -0.13 -15.70
C ALA A 88 -3.98 1.31 -15.52
N ALA A 89 -4.78 1.79 -16.49
CA ALA A 89 -5.40 3.11 -16.39
C ALA A 89 -6.46 3.19 -15.30
N ASP A 90 -7.18 2.10 -15.00
CA ASP A 90 -8.12 2.04 -13.88
C ASP A 90 -7.38 2.13 -12.55
N GLN A 91 -6.27 1.40 -12.43
CA GLN A 91 -5.41 1.45 -11.24
C GLN A 91 -4.84 2.84 -11.01
N LEU A 92 -4.29 3.50 -12.05
CA LEU A 92 -3.78 4.87 -11.94
C LEU A 92 -4.84 5.85 -11.42
N ARG A 93 -6.07 5.77 -11.95
CA ARG A 93 -7.16 6.66 -11.51
C ARG A 93 -7.54 6.39 -10.05
N TYR A 94 -7.62 5.13 -9.65
CA TYR A 94 -7.98 4.76 -8.29
C TYR A 94 -6.87 5.10 -7.27
N ASN A 95 -5.61 4.82 -7.59
CA ASN A 95 -4.46 5.14 -6.74
C ASN A 95 -4.36 6.66 -6.50
N ARG A 96 -4.58 7.48 -7.54
CA ARG A 96 -4.66 8.95 -7.41
C ARG A 96 -5.84 9.42 -6.57
N LEU A 97 -6.99 8.77 -6.70
CA LEU A 97 -8.14 9.04 -5.85
C LEU A 97 -7.80 8.79 -4.37
N VAL A 98 -7.20 7.65 -4.05
CA VAL A 98 -6.80 7.30 -2.68
C VAL A 98 -5.79 8.31 -2.13
N ALA A 99 -4.79 8.70 -2.93
CA ALA A 99 -3.81 9.71 -2.53
C ALA A 99 -4.47 11.06 -2.22
N ARG A 100 -5.36 11.54 -3.12
CA ARG A 100 -6.14 12.76 -2.91
C ARG A 100 -6.95 12.70 -1.61
N LEU A 101 -7.66 11.61 -1.34
CA LEU A 101 -8.47 11.47 -0.13
C LEU A 101 -7.62 11.54 1.15
N ALA A 102 -6.39 11.00 1.14
CA ALA A 102 -5.48 11.09 2.28
C ALA A 102 -4.98 12.54 2.48
N HIS A 103 -4.60 13.22 1.40
CA HIS A 103 -4.12 14.61 1.43
C HIS A 103 -5.21 15.59 1.86
N GLU A 104 -6.46 15.42 1.42
CA GLU A 104 -7.62 16.21 1.89
C GLU A 104 -7.83 16.11 3.41
N ARG A 105 -7.37 15.02 4.02
CA ARG A 105 -7.40 14.78 5.48
C ARG A 105 -6.10 15.19 6.18
N GLY A 106 -5.17 15.83 5.47
CA GLY A 106 -3.88 16.27 5.98
C GLY A 106 -3.01 15.13 6.49
N MET A 107 -3.11 13.95 5.87
CA MET A 107 -2.25 12.79 6.13
C MET A 107 -1.39 12.52 4.91
N SER A 108 -0.16 12.04 5.13
CA SER A 108 0.67 11.52 4.05
C SER A 108 0.18 10.16 3.55
N VAL A 109 0.60 9.73 2.37
CA VAL A 109 0.17 8.47 1.76
C VAL A 109 1.32 7.71 1.09
N GLY A 110 1.38 6.40 1.33
CA GLY A 110 2.36 5.50 0.73
C GLY A 110 1.84 4.79 -0.51
N LEU A 111 2.67 4.63 -1.54
CA LEU A 111 2.37 3.70 -2.64
C LEU A 111 2.84 2.31 -2.22
N LYS A 112 1.91 1.35 -2.08
CA LYS A 112 2.23 -0.03 -1.74
C LYS A 112 2.46 -0.85 -3.02
N ASN A 113 3.67 -1.39 -3.17
CA ASN A 113 4.09 -2.17 -4.34
C ASN A 113 3.90 -1.38 -5.66
N ASP A 114 2.98 -1.77 -6.55
CA ASP A 114 2.63 -1.10 -7.83
C ASP A 114 3.82 -0.48 -8.60
N LEU A 115 4.93 -1.25 -8.67
CA LEU A 115 6.23 -0.75 -9.14
C LEU A 115 6.20 -0.27 -10.60
N ASP A 116 5.27 -0.78 -11.40
CA ASP A 116 5.00 -0.45 -12.81
C ASP A 116 4.52 0.97 -13.01
N GLN A 117 3.79 1.51 -12.05
CA GLN A 117 3.14 2.80 -12.17
C GLN A 117 3.87 3.91 -11.42
N ILE A 118 5.02 3.61 -10.78
CA ILE A 118 5.85 4.59 -10.09
C ILE A 118 6.14 5.83 -10.94
N PRO A 119 6.56 5.74 -12.22
CA PRO A 119 6.84 6.94 -13.03
C PRO A 119 5.64 7.89 -13.14
N GLN A 120 4.42 7.38 -13.07
CA GLN A 120 3.17 8.13 -13.16
C GLN A 120 2.61 8.55 -11.80
N LEU A 121 2.97 7.85 -10.71
CA LEU A 121 2.41 8.03 -9.37
C LEU A 121 3.37 8.66 -8.36
N VAL A 122 4.68 8.72 -8.65
CA VAL A 122 5.67 9.28 -7.70
C VAL A 122 5.35 10.72 -7.30
N GLY A 123 4.66 11.49 -8.14
CA GLY A 123 4.20 12.85 -7.81
C GLY A 123 3.04 12.88 -6.82
N ASP A 124 2.18 11.86 -6.83
CA ASP A 124 0.94 11.78 -6.07
C ASP A 124 1.14 11.21 -4.65
N PHE A 125 2.21 10.45 -4.41
CA PHE A 125 2.47 9.76 -3.13
C PHE A 125 3.66 10.34 -2.37
N ASP A 126 3.67 10.25 -1.04
CA ASP A 126 4.68 10.87 -0.18
C ASP A 126 5.85 9.93 0.18
N PHE A 127 5.62 8.62 0.07
CA PHE A 127 6.61 7.56 0.28
C PHE A 127 6.18 6.31 -0.46
N ALA A 128 7.05 5.30 -0.50
CA ALA A 128 6.70 3.95 -0.95
C ALA A 128 6.80 2.94 0.18
N VAL A 129 5.95 1.92 0.12
CA VAL A 129 6.06 0.69 0.90
C VAL A 129 6.21 -0.45 -0.10
N ASN A 130 7.27 -1.25 0.02
CA ASN A 130 7.49 -2.37 -0.87
C ASN A 130 7.81 -3.65 -0.11
N GLU A 131 7.23 -4.73 -0.59
CA GLU A 131 7.55 -6.09 -0.18
C GLU A 131 8.44 -6.73 -1.24
N GLN A 132 9.51 -7.37 -0.79
CA GLN A 132 10.26 -8.39 -1.52
C GLN A 132 10.96 -7.94 -2.81
N CYS A 133 11.26 -6.65 -2.99
CA CYS A 133 11.95 -6.23 -4.20
C CYS A 133 13.34 -6.87 -4.34
N ALA A 134 14.01 -7.27 -3.25
CA ALA A 134 15.31 -7.91 -3.36
C ALA A 134 15.15 -9.37 -3.78
N GLN A 135 14.19 -10.08 -3.19
CA GLN A 135 13.80 -11.44 -3.61
C GLN A 135 13.50 -11.51 -5.11
N TYR A 136 12.83 -10.50 -5.67
CA TYR A 136 12.44 -10.48 -7.08
C TYR A 136 13.39 -9.70 -8.00
N GLY A 137 14.45 -9.10 -7.48
CA GLY A 137 15.40 -8.31 -8.29
C GLY A 137 14.82 -6.99 -8.83
N GLU A 138 13.82 -6.42 -8.15
CA GLU A 138 13.04 -5.27 -8.61
C GLU A 138 13.35 -3.97 -7.87
N CYS A 139 14.28 -3.95 -6.89
CA CYS A 139 14.49 -2.78 -6.03
C CYS A 139 14.91 -1.51 -6.77
N ALA A 140 15.55 -1.64 -7.95
CA ALA A 140 15.93 -0.49 -8.76
C ALA A 140 14.72 0.37 -9.20
N ARG A 141 13.52 -0.22 -9.23
CA ARG A 141 12.28 0.45 -9.63
C ARG A 141 11.78 1.47 -8.61
N LEU A 142 12.25 1.38 -7.36
CA LEU A 142 11.91 2.31 -6.28
C LEU A 142 12.77 3.58 -6.28
N LYS A 143 13.83 3.62 -7.10
CA LYS A 143 14.73 4.79 -7.23
C LYS A 143 14.01 6.12 -7.47
N PRO A 144 12.91 6.21 -8.23
CA PRO A 144 12.21 7.48 -8.43
C PRO A 144 11.74 8.14 -7.12
N PHE A 145 11.28 7.36 -6.13
CA PHE A 145 10.92 7.90 -4.82
C PHE A 145 12.15 8.51 -4.11
N VAL A 146 13.25 7.75 -4.07
CA VAL A 146 14.50 8.21 -3.45
C VAL A 146 15.06 9.46 -4.16
N ALA A 147 15.01 9.48 -5.50
CA ALA A 147 15.43 10.62 -6.31
C ALA A 147 14.57 11.87 -6.08
N ALA A 148 13.27 11.67 -5.77
CA ALA A 148 12.36 12.73 -5.37
C ALA A 148 12.49 13.14 -3.89
N GLY A 149 13.47 12.62 -3.15
CA GLY A 149 13.66 12.90 -1.72
C GLY A 149 12.63 12.22 -0.81
N LYS A 150 11.93 11.20 -1.31
CA LYS A 150 10.87 10.48 -0.60
C LYS A 150 11.38 9.18 0.00
N ALA A 151 10.84 8.81 1.15
CA ALA A 151 11.21 7.59 1.85
C ALA A 151 10.71 6.35 1.08
N VAL A 152 11.47 5.26 1.19
CA VAL A 152 11.02 3.92 0.76
C VAL A 152 11.16 2.98 1.95
N PHE A 153 10.04 2.53 2.49
CA PHE A 153 9.98 1.48 3.50
C PHE A 153 9.93 0.14 2.80
N HIS A 154 10.89 -0.73 3.10
CA HIS A 154 11.07 -2.00 2.41
C HIS A 154 11.05 -3.15 3.41
N VAL A 155 10.44 -4.27 3.02
CA VAL A 155 10.39 -5.48 3.82
C VAL A 155 10.71 -6.71 3.00
N GLU A 156 11.55 -7.58 3.56
CA GLU A 156 11.79 -8.94 3.08
C GLU A 156 11.22 -9.95 4.08
N TYR A 157 10.82 -11.11 3.57
CA TYR A 157 10.33 -12.24 4.37
C TYR A 157 11.17 -13.51 4.21
N GLU A 158 11.74 -13.70 3.02
CA GLU A 158 12.42 -14.93 2.64
C GLU A 158 13.95 -14.79 2.69
N LEU A 159 14.47 -13.63 2.27
CA LEU A 159 15.91 -13.40 2.24
C LEU A 159 16.47 -13.00 3.61
N PRO A 160 17.59 -13.60 4.04
CA PRO A 160 18.29 -13.13 5.24
C PRO A 160 18.92 -11.76 4.99
N THR A 161 19.10 -10.96 6.05
CA THR A 161 19.64 -9.59 5.94
C THR A 161 21.03 -9.51 5.30
N GLY A 162 21.82 -10.58 5.36
CA GLY A 162 23.12 -10.66 4.70
C GLY A 162 23.04 -10.55 3.17
N GLU A 163 21.90 -10.92 2.57
CA GLU A 163 21.73 -10.96 1.12
C GLU A 163 21.19 -9.64 0.54
N PHE A 164 20.30 -8.93 1.26
CA PHE A 164 19.67 -7.72 0.71
C PHE A 164 20.12 -6.40 1.36
N CYS A 165 20.73 -6.40 2.56
CA CYS A 165 20.99 -5.14 3.25
C CYS A 165 22.06 -4.27 2.59
N ALA A 166 23.08 -4.85 1.94
CA ALA A 166 24.09 -4.07 1.22
C ALA A 166 23.46 -3.26 0.08
N ASP A 167 22.61 -3.91 -0.71
CA ASP A 167 21.90 -3.27 -1.81
C ASP A 167 20.83 -2.29 -1.33
N SER A 168 20.10 -2.62 -0.26
CA SER A 168 19.18 -1.70 0.39
C SER A 168 19.86 -0.39 0.80
N ARG A 169 21.03 -0.45 1.46
CA ARG A 169 21.76 0.75 1.88
C ARG A 169 22.22 1.56 0.68
N ARG A 170 22.74 0.90 -0.36
CA ARG A 170 23.16 1.53 -1.62
C ARG A 170 22.00 2.24 -2.32
N LEU A 171 20.80 1.67 -2.27
CA LEU A 171 19.57 2.23 -2.83
C LEU A 171 18.85 3.20 -1.87
N ARG A 172 19.36 3.38 -0.64
CA ARG A 172 18.77 4.23 0.42
C ARG A 172 17.35 3.80 0.83
N LEU A 173 17.08 2.50 0.85
CA LEU A 173 15.83 1.94 1.36
C LEU A 173 15.90 1.76 2.88
N SER A 174 14.78 2.00 3.56
CA SER A 174 14.58 1.72 4.99
C SER A 174 14.06 0.29 5.15
N SER A 175 14.96 -0.67 5.31
CA SER A 175 14.61 -2.09 5.15
C SER A 175 14.58 -2.91 6.43
N LEU A 176 13.64 -3.84 6.49
CA LEU A 176 13.48 -4.83 7.57
C LEU A 176 13.35 -6.24 7.00
N LEU A 177 13.89 -7.24 7.71
CA LEU A 177 13.44 -8.61 7.62
C LEU A 177 12.31 -8.83 8.64
N LYS A 178 11.21 -9.43 8.18
CA LYS A 178 9.99 -9.68 8.95
C LYS A 178 9.53 -11.12 8.75
N LYS A 179 8.62 -11.57 9.60
CA LYS A 179 7.80 -12.77 9.36
C LYS A 179 6.46 -12.35 8.75
N TYR A 180 5.81 -13.24 8.01
CA TYR A 180 4.55 -12.98 7.31
C TYR A 180 3.41 -12.53 8.23
N GLU A 181 3.37 -12.95 9.50
CA GLU A 181 2.35 -12.50 10.45
C GLU A 181 2.52 -11.03 10.90
N LEU A 182 3.61 -10.37 10.49
CA LEU A 182 3.90 -8.96 10.75
C LEU A 182 3.89 -8.55 12.24
N GLY A 183 4.10 -9.51 13.15
CA GLY A 183 4.19 -9.28 14.60
C GLY A 183 5.38 -8.41 15.03
N ALA A 184 5.63 -8.26 16.32
CA ALA A 184 6.66 -7.31 16.83
C ALA A 184 8.10 -7.64 16.39
N TRP A 185 8.39 -8.90 16.05
CA TRP A 185 9.72 -9.32 15.61
C TRP A 185 10.14 -8.60 14.33
N ARG A 186 11.40 -8.16 14.28
CA ARG A 186 12.02 -7.53 13.11
C ARG A 186 13.54 -7.62 13.24
N GLN A 187 14.23 -7.66 12.10
CA GLN A 187 15.67 -7.45 12.02
C GLN A 187 15.95 -6.34 11.00
N ALA A 188 16.60 -5.26 11.43
CA ALA A 188 16.86 -4.13 10.55
C ALA A 188 18.17 -4.31 9.77
N CYS A 189 18.22 -3.71 8.57
CA CYS A 189 19.47 -3.23 8.03
C CYS A 189 19.94 -2.04 8.88
#